data_AF-A0A968QS47-F1
#
_entry.id   AF-A0A968QS47-F1
#
_cell.length_a   1.000
_cell.length_b   1.000
_cell.length_c   1.000
_cell.angle_alpha   90.00
_cell.angle_beta   90.00
_cell.angle_gamma   90.00
#
_symmetry.space_group_name_H-M   'P 1'
#
loop_
_entity.id
_entity.type
_entity.pdbx_description
1 polymer ?
#
loop_
_entity_poly.entity_id
_entity_poly.type
_entity_poly.pdbx_seq_one_letter_code
_entity_poly.pdbx_strand_id
1 'polypeptide(L)'
;MTAIADYGSVRKAGWHIAISSGTWKTFDKASGLPDNVVRALYEDGLGGMWIGTDKGLSHRTQDGLFESFSKDNSGIPNNSVKALIPDSYSGVWVGTADGLGYLYQNEQWDTFDAKNSGLTNMVINTFTPDETGGLWIGTDEGLVHIRFSEKPVLTAKLQSATVRSALASEKRAAIIVQPRGGDDEKQNLTFRQMAAYAYQTLVARGYDNDEIYFLSYRPDADVSGDFVADHYAVDGPVTLTESANGTKARDITVADVRAAFDWAVGKGKPDQPLLFIFVGLGTEDSLKLSPFGDTLKGSELNTMIGNYQQAVSGAKVITMLETPYAAKIFGKIFGQNRILIGSTNTGRANYDAMGMISFNSLLFNSLRSGKIFMMRFRQPLR
;
A
#
# COMPACT_ATOMS: atom_id res chain seq x y z
N MET A 1 -18.40 26.52 -16.15
CA MET A 1 -19.10 25.97 -17.34
C MET A 1 -20.16 25.03 -16.82
N THR A 2 -21.42 25.38 -17.02
CA THR A 2 -22.59 24.62 -16.58
C THR A 2 -22.96 23.65 -17.69
N ALA A 3 -23.17 22.36 -17.39
CA ALA A 3 -23.69 21.39 -18.34
C ALA A 3 -25.11 20.99 -17.91
N ILE A 4 -26.08 21.30 -18.77
CA ILE A 4 -27.46 20.83 -18.74
C ILE A 4 -27.51 19.62 -19.68
N ALA A 5 -28.10 18.51 -19.23
CA ALA A 5 -28.35 17.34 -20.07
C ALA A 5 -29.77 17.41 -20.64
N ASP A 6 -29.89 17.42 -21.96
CA ASP A 6 -31.16 17.22 -22.66
C ASP A 6 -31.18 15.79 -23.25
N TYR A 7 -32.27 15.07 -23.00
CA TYR A 7 -32.44 13.66 -23.34
C TYR A 7 -33.27 13.52 -24.61
N GLY A 8 -32.68 12.98 -25.68
CA GLY A 8 -33.38 12.66 -26.92
C GLY A 8 -32.76 11.50 -27.70
N SER A 9 -33.50 10.39 -27.77
CA SER A 9 -33.51 9.30 -28.78
C SER A 9 -32.27 8.43 -29.10
N VAL A 10 -32.23 7.25 -28.44
CA VAL A 10 -32.10 5.86 -28.97
C VAL A 10 -31.04 5.51 -30.06
N ARG A 11 -30.03 4.73 -29.60
CA ARG A 11 -29.27 3.61 -30.22
C ARG A 11 -28.39 3.84 -31.47
N LYS A 12 -27.07 3.90 -31.21
CA LYS A 12 -26.09 2.92 -31.72
C LYS A 12 -25.09 2.60 -30.60
N ALA A 13 -24.96 1.33 -30.24
CA ALA A 13 -23.91 0.85 -29.35
C ALA A 13 -22.58 0.87 -30.11
N GLY A 14 -21.77 1.88 -29.84
CA GLY A 14 -20.36 1.96 -30.19
C GLY A 14 -19.67 2.66 -29.03
N TRP A 15 -18.70 2.01 -28.41
CA TRP A 15 -17.88 2.65 -27.39
C TRP A 15 -17.04 3.73 -28.08
N HIS A 16 -17.47 4.99 -28.00
CA HIS A 16 -16.64 6.13 -28.37
C HIS A 16 -15.89 6.57 -27.12
N ILE A 17 -14.60 6.24 -27.03
CA ILE A 17 -13.68 7.03 -26.18
C ILE A 17 -13.48 8.35 -26.93
N ALA A 18 -14.05 9.41 -26.39
CA ALA A 18 -13.75 10.76 -26.84
C ALA A 18 -12.29 11.08 -26.51
N ILE A 19 -11.43 11.15 -27.53
CA ILE A 19 -10.19 11.93 -27.45
C ILE A 19 -10.48 13.30 -28.07
N SER A 20 -10.49 14.33 -27.23
CA SER A 20 -10.36 15.72 -27.66
C SER A 20 -9.11 15.85 -28.55
N SER A 21 -9.30 15.99 -29.87
CA SER A 21 -8.28 16.47 -30.83
C SER A 21 -6.84 15.96 -30.65
N GLY A 22 -6.64 14.66 -30.35
CA GLY A 22 -5.30 14.10 -30.14
C GLY A 22 -4.55 13.88 -31.45
N THR A 23 -3.23 14.08 -31.44
CA THR A 23 -2.33 13.64 -32.52
C THR A 23 -1.74 12.27 -32.18
N TRP A 24 -1.63 11.39 -33.17
CA TRP A 24 -1.00 10.07 -33.02
C TRP A 24 0.51 10.20 -33.17
N LYS A 25 1.26 9.54 -32.29
CA LYS A 25 2.72 9.41 -32.38
C LYS A 25 3.10 7.93 -32.30
N THR A 26 3.86 7.47 -33.28
CA THR A 26 4.40 6.11 -33.33
C THR A 26 5.78 6.07 -32.70
N PHE A 27 6.06 5.04 -31.90
CA PHE A 27 7.38 4.73 -31.37
C PHE A 27 7.79 3.34 -31.85
N ASP A 28 9.03 3.22 -32.31
CA ASP A 28 9.61 2.02 -32.92
C ASP A 28 11.09 1.89 -32.54
N LYS A 29 11.81 0.96 -33.15
CA LYS A 29 13.26 0.82 -32.95
C LYS A 29 14.05 2.10 -33.26
N ALA A 30 13.64 2.88 -34.26
CA ALA A 30 14.30 4.15 -34.59
C ALA A 30 14.06 5.21 -33.50
N SER A 31 13.01 5.04 -32.70
CA SER A 31 12.70 5.86 -31.54
C SER A 31 13.49 5.46 -30.27
N GLY A 32 14.13 4.28 -30.27
CA GLY A 32 14.90 3.75 -29.14
C GLY A 32 14.36 2.46 -28.51
N LEU A 33 13.29 1.87 -29.06
CA LEU A 33 12.79 0.57 -28.58
C LEU A 33 13.75 -0.59 -28.96
N PRO A 34 13.88 -1.63 -28.13
CA PRO A 34 14.65 -2.83 -28.49
C PRO A 34 14.05 -3.62 -29.66
N ASP A 35 12.72 -3.68 -29.77
CA ASP A 35 12.01 -4.29 -30.89
C ASP A 35 10.65 -3.61 -31.15
N ASN A 36 10.10 -3.80 -32.35
CA ASN A 36 8.79 -3.27 -32.72
C ASN A 36 7.64 -4.16 -32.22
N VAL A 37 7.92 -5.42 -31.88
CA VAL A 37 6.93 -6.33 -31.31
C VAL A 37 6.84 -6.09 -29.81
N VAL A 38 5.86 -5.27 -29.41
CA VAL A 38 5.55 -4.98 -28.01
C VAL A 38 4.58 -6.02 -27.46
N ARG A 39 4.93 -6.63 -26.32
CA ARG A 39 4.14 -7.67 -25.64
C ARG A 39 3.50 -7.17 -24.35
N ALA A 40 4.17 -6.25 -23.66
CA ALA A 40 3.74 -5.75 -22.36
C ALA A 40 3.99 -4.24 -22.27
N LEU A 41 3.06 -3.55 -21.60
CA LEU A 41 3.15 -2.12 -21.30
C LEU A 41 2.74 -1.90 -19.85
N TYR A 42 3.47 -1.04 -19.14
CA TYR A 42 3.14 -0.66 -17.78
C TYR A 42 3.59 0.78 -17.48
N GLU A 43 2.68 1.63 -17.01
CA GLU A 43 3.00 3.01 -16.64
C GLU A 43 3.67 3.05 -15.26
N ASP A 44 4.84 3.67 -15.14
CA ASP A 44 5.62 3.68 -13.88
C ASP A 44 5.04 4.60 -12.79
N GLY A 45 4.03 5.41 -13.14
CA GLY A 45 3.36 6.35 -12.26
C GLY A 45 4.07 7.67 -11.99
N LEU A 46 5.30 7.82 -12.46
CA LEU A 46 6.04 9.07 -12.51
C LEU A 46 5.88 9.77 -13.87
N GLY A 47 5.13 9.15 -14.78
CA GLY A 47 4.84 9.65 -16.14
C GLY A 47 5.72 9.01 -17.20
N GLY A 48 6.52 8.00 -16.84
CA GLY A 48 7.20 7.10 -17.76
C GLY A 48 6.44 5.79 -17.98
N MET A 49 7.01 4.93 -18.81
CA MET A 49 6.40 3.69 -19.28
C MET A 49 7.44 2.58 -19.43
N TRP A 50 7.22 1.45 -18.80
CA TRP A 50 7.91 0.21 -19.05
C TRP A 50 7.29 -0.53 -20.25
N ILE A 51 8.14 -1.03 -21.14
CA ILE A 51 7.77 -1.56 -22.45
C ILE A 51 8.52 -2.88 -22.66
N GLY A 52 7.80 -3.99 -22.54
CA GLY A 52 8.33 -5.33 -22.81
C GLY A 52 8.20 -5.67 -24.29
N THR A 53 9.30 -6.08 -24.91
CA THR A 53 9.38 -6.42 -26.34
C THR A 53 9.97 -7.80 -26.55
N ASP A 54 9.89 -8.33 -27.78
CA ASP A 54 10.52 -9.61 -28.12
C ASP A 54 12.06 -9.60 -28.08
N LYS A 55 12.71 -8.41 -27.98
CA LYS A 55 14.18 -8.30 -27.92
C LYS A 55 14.71 -7.44 -26.77
N GLY A 56 13.90 -7.19 -25.75
CA GLY A 56 14.34 -6.57 -24.51
C GLY A 56 13.23 -5.82 -23.79
N LEU A 57 13.58 -5.23 -22.66
CA LEU A 57 12.76 -4.29 -21.92
C LEU A 57 13.22 -2.87 -22.25
N SER A 58 12.30 -1.93 -22.30
CA SER A 58 12.63 -0.51 -22.34
C SER A 58 11.86 0.29 -21.31
N HIS A 59 12.51 1.28 -20.73
CA HIS A 59 11.86 2.33 -19.95
C HIS A 59 11.85 3.61 -20.76
N ARG A 60 10.65 4.10 -21.07
CA ARG A 60 10.48 5.44 -21.60
C ARG A 60 10.25 6.39 -20.44
N THR A 61 11.21 7.24 -20.15
CA THR A 61 11.13 8.23 -19.07
C THR A 61 10.07 9.32 -19.36
N GLN A 62 9.74 10.12 -18.35
CA GLN A 62 8.74 11.20 -18.47
C GLN A 62 9.14 12.26 -19.52
N ASP A 63 10.43 12.56 -19.65
CA ASP A 63 11.00 13.46 -20.66
C ASP A 63 11.12 12.81 -22.05
N GLY A 64 10.83 11.50 -22.15
CA GLY A 64 10.68 10.78 -23.40
C GLY A 64 11.95 10.12 -23.93
N LEU A 65 12.98 9.98 -23.10
CA LEU A 65 14.15 9.17 -23.37
C LEU A 65 13.81 7.69 -23.25
N PHE A 66 14.51 6.85 -24.02
CA PHE A 66 14.36 5.40 -23.96
C PHE A 66 15.65 4.78 -23.41
N GLU A 67 15.50 4.09 -22.28
CA GLU A 67 16.53 3.24 -21.70
C GLU A 67 16.21 1.79 -22.05
N SER A 68 17.21 0.98 -22.40
CA SER A 68 17.02 -0.38 -22.91
C SER A 68 17.82 -1.40 -22.12
N PHE A 69 17.14 -2.48 -21.75
CA PHE A 69 17.65 -3.57 -20.94
C PHE A 69 17.50 -4.90 -21.70
N SER A 70 18.51 -5.73 -21.61
CA SER A 70 18.67 -7.01 -22.29
C SER A 70 19.46 -7.95 -21.40
N LYS A 71 19.43 -9.25 -21.70
CA LYS A 71 20.20 -10.26 -20.99
C LYS A 71 21.72 -10.01 -20.94
N ASP A 72 22.23 -9.21 -21.88
CA ASP A 72 23.66 -8.96 -22.03
C ASP A 72 24.12 -7.71 -21.26
N ASN A 73 23.20 -6.84 -20.83
CA ASN A 73 23.51 -5.59 -20.13
C ASN A 73 22.72 -5.37 -18.82
N SER A 74 21.88 -6.35 -18.42
CA SER A 74 21.08 -6.29 -17.21
C SER A 74 20.84 -7.69 -16.63
N GLY A 75 20.09 -7.79 -15.52
CA GLY A 75 19.70 -9.07 -14.92
C GLY A 75 18.43 -9.69 -15.53
N ILE A 76 18.01 -9.27 -16.72
CA ILE A 76 16.88 -9.91 -17.42
C ILE A 76 17.34 -11.29 -17.91
N PRO A 77 16.64 -12.38 -17.58
CA PRO A 77 17.11 -13.71 -17.96
C PRO A 77 16.91 -14.03 -19.45
N ASN A 78 15.96 -13.38 -20.12
CA ASN A 78 15.71 -13.55 -21.56
C ASN A 78 15.17 -12.27 -22.22
N ASN A 79 15.62 -11.99 -23.44
CA ASN A 79 15.23 -10.79 -24.18
C ASN A 79 13.76 -10.78 -24.62
N SER A 80 13.10 -11.93 -24.72
CA SER A 80 11.66 -11.96 -25.01
C SER A 80 10.88 -11.67 -23.72
N VAL A 81 10.57 -10.39 -23.50
CA VAL A 81 9.82 -9.91 -22.34
C VAL A 81 8.34 -9.96 -22.67
N LYS A 82 7.60 -10.82 -21.97
CA LYS A 82 6.19 -11.12 -22.25
C LYS A 82 5.22 -10.48 -21.28
N ALA A 83 5.64 -10.27 -20.04
CA ALA A 83 4.80 -9.75 -18.99
C ALA A 83 5.58 -8.78 -18.09
N LEU A 84 4.89 -7.77 -17.60
CA LEU A 84 5.42 -6.79 -16.66
C LEU A 84 4.39 -6.59 -15.55
N ILE A 85 4.85 -6.55 -14.31
CA ILE A 85 4.01 -6.09 -13.20
C ILE A 85 4.89 -5.33 -12.19
N PRO A 86 4.48 -4.13 -11.77
CA PRO A 86 5.13 -3.46 -10.65
C PRO A 86 4.92 -4.27 -9.38
N ASP A 87 5.78 -4.04 -8.42
CA ASP A 87 5.52 -4.44 -7.05
C ASP A 87 5.17 -3.24 -6.18
N SER A 88 4.84 -3.54 -4.93
CA SER A 88 4.43 -2.53 -3.97
C SER A 88 5.60 -1.61 -3.55
N TYR A 89 6.85 -2.06 -3.71
CA TYR A 89 8.09 -1.38 -3.32
C TYR A 89 8.72 -0.55 -4.44
N SER A 90 7.97 -0.24 -5.51
CA SER A 90 8.43 0.49 -6.70
C SER A 90 9.47 -0.24 -7.54
N GLY A 91 9.60 -1.56 -7.37
CA GLY A 91 10.31 -2.41 -8.32
C GLY A 91 9.37 -2.99 -9.39
N VAL A 92 9.96 -3.69 -10.36
CA VAL A 92 9.24 -4.25 -11.50
C VAL A 92 9.62 -5.72 -11.68
N TRP A 93 8.62 -6.59 -11.63
CA TRP A 93 8.73 -7.98 -12.07
C TRP A 93 8.63 -8.05 -13.59
N VAL A 94 9.60 -8.74 -14.17
CA VAL A 94 9.80 -8.90 -15.61
C VAL A 94 9.69 -10.38 -15.94
N GLY A 95 8.56 -10.74 -16.56
CA GLY A 95 8.29 -12.09 -17.03
C GLY A 95 8.82 -12.27 -18.43
N THR A 96 9.67 -13.28 -18.62
CA THR A 96 10.34 -13.53 -19.90
C THR A 96 10.02 -14.91 -20.46
N ALA A 97 10.48 -15.19 -21.68
CA ALA A 97 10.41 -16.53 -22.26
C ALA A 97 11.27 -17.57 -21.54
N ASP A 98 12.17 -17.16 -20.65
CA ASP A 98 13.04 -18.08 -19.90
C ASP A 98 13.42 -17.47 -18.54
N GLY A 99 12.42 -17.27 -17.67
CA GLY A 99 12.60 -16.90 -16.28
C GLY A 99 12.02 -15.54 -15.91
N LEU A 100 12.29 -15.13 -14.67
CA LEU A 100 11.86 -13.84 -14.11
C LEU A 100 13.07 -12.95 -13.82
N GLY A 101 12.97 -11.67 -14.16
CA GLY A 101 13.81 -10.63 -13.58
C GLY A 101 13.00 -9.83 -12.57
N TYR A 102 13.64 -9.34 -11.53
CA TYR A 102 13.08 -8.33 -10.65
C TYR A 102 14.03 -7.13 -10.61
N LEU A 103 13.55 -6.00 -11.13
CA LEU A 103 14.28 -4.74 -11.16
C LEU A 103 13.89 -3.90 -9.94
N TYR A 104 14.87 -3.63 -9.08
CA TYR A 104 14.72 -2.73 -7.94
C TYR A 104 14.77 -1.26 -8.36
N GLN A 105 14.24 -0.37 -7.53
CA GLN A 105 14.29 1.09 -7.75
C GLN A 105 15.73 1.63 -7.81
N ASN A 106 16.69 0.98 -7.15
CA ASN A 106 18.11 1.33 -7.18
C ASN A 106 18.86 0.69 -8.36
N GLU A 107 18.12 0.27 -9.40
CA GLU A 107 18.63 -0.33 -10.64
C GLU A 107 19.35 -1.68 -10.46
N GLN A 108 19.28 -2.27 -9.27
CA GLN A 108 19.75 -3.64 -9.04
C GLN A 108 18.77 -4.65 -9.61
N TRP A 109 19.27 -5.85 -9.92
CA TRP A 109 18.48 -6.94 -10.46
C TRP A 109 18.63 -8.20 -9.61
N ASP A 110 17.49 -8.85 -9.37
CA ASP A 110 17.46 -10.27 -9.05
C ASP A 110 16.96 -11.05 -10.27
N THR A 111 17.52 -12.24 -10.48
CA THR A 111 17.17 -13.12 -11.59
C THR A 111 16.74 -14.47 -11.05
N PHE A 112 15.58 -14.96 -11.48
CA PHE A 112 15.02 -16.24 -11.09
C PHE A 112 14.90 -17.17 -12.29
N ASP A 113 15.61 -18.29 -12.22
CA ASP A 113 15.67 -19.33 -13.23
C ASP A 113 15.33 -20.72 -12.66
N ALA A 114 15.29 -21.75 -13.49
CA ALA A 114 15.00 -23.13 -13.05
C ALA A 114 16.01 -23.65 -12.01
N LYS A 115 17.18 -23.03 -11.89
CA LYS A 115 18.24 -23.47 -10.98
C LYS A 115 18.05 -22.90 -9.57
N ASN A 116 17.46 -21.70 -9.45
CA ASN A 116 17.38 -20.99 -8.17
C ASN A 116 15.95 -20.70 -7.67
N SER A 117 14.93 -20.88 -8.50
CA SER A 117 13.56 -20.50 -8.18
C SER A 117 12.65 -21.66 -7.80
N GLY A 118 13.01 -22.89 -8.18
CA GLY A 118 12.12 -24.05 -8.06
C GLY A 118 10.95 -24.03 -9.05
N LEU A 119 10.91 -23.08 -9.99
CA LEU A 119 9.93 -23.04 -11.07
C LEU A 119 10.23 -24.14 -12.08
N THR A 120 9.27 -25.02 -12.32
CA THR A 120 9.41 -26.14 -13.26
C THR A 120 9.30 -25.71 -14.72
N ASN A 121 8.63 -24.59 -14.99
CA ASN A 121 8.52 -23.96 -16.32
C ASN A 121 8.82 -22.46 -16.22
N MET A 122 9.57 -21.97 -17.20
CA MET A 122 10.18 -20.64 -17.19
C MET A 122 9.60 -19.68 -18.23
N VAL A 123 8.57 -20.10 -18.99
CA VAL A 123 7.89 -19.21 -19.92
C VAL A 123 6.81 -18.45 -19.16
N ILE A 124 7.08 -17.20 -18.85
CA ILE A 124 6.17 -16.36 -18.06
C ILE A 124 5.29 -15.54 -18.99
N ASN A 125 3.99 -15.84 -19.02
CA ASN A 125 3.06 -15.18 -19.95
C ASN A 125 2.28 -14.04 -19.30
N THR A 126 2.04 -14.11 -17.99
CA THR A 126 1.25 -13.10 -17.29
C THR A 126 1.51 -13.12 -15.79
N PHE A 127 1.19 -12.00 -15.15
CA PHE A 127 1.14 -11.85 -13.71
C PHE A 127 -0.22 -11.32 -13.29
N THR A 128 -0.70 -11.73 -12.13
CA THR A 128 -1.74 -11.00 -11.41
C THR A 128 -1.41 -10.94 -9.91
N PRO A 129 -1.63 -9.81 -9.24
CA PRO A 129 -1.53 -9.76 -7.78
C PRO A 129 -2.50 -10.76 -7.15
N ASP A 130 -2.12 -11.32 -6.01
CA ASP A 130 -3.00 -12.18 -5.21
C ASP A 130 -3.83 -11.42 -4.15
N GLU A 131 -3.73 -10.09 -4.15
CA GLU A 131 -4.38 -9.17 -3.19
C GLU A 131 -3.91 -9.29 -1.74
N THR A 132 -2.96 -10.18 -1.43
CA THR A 132 -2.33 -10.39 -0.10
C THR A 132 -0.83 -10.09 -0.09
N GLY A 133 -0.33 -9.48 -1.16
CA GLY A 133 1.08 -9.11 -1.29
C GLY A 133 1.94 -10.20 -1.92
N GLY A 134 1.35 -11.17 -2.61
CA GLY A 134 2.01 -12.12 -3.51
C GLY A 134 1.57 -11.95 -4.96
N LEU A 135 2.04 -12.85 -5.83
CA LEU A 135 1.80 -12.87 -7.27
C LEU A 135 1.37 -14.27 -7.73
N TRP A 136 0.28 -14.30 -8.49
CA TRP A 136 -0.03 -15.41 -9.37
C TRP A 136 0.67 -15.22 -10.71
N ILE A 137 1.27 -16.29 -11.22
CA ILE A 137 2.08 -16.28 -12.44
C ILE A 137 1.55 -17.35 -13.38
N GLY A 138 1.11 -16.93 -14.56
CA GLY A 138 0.71 -17.85 -15.61
C GLY A 138 1.91 -18.27 -16.46
N THR A 139 2.13 -19.58 -16.54
CA THR A 139 3.21 -20.21 -17.32
C THR A 139 2.64 -21.13 -18.40
N ASP A 140 3.48 -21.61 -19.33
CA ASP A 140 3.06 -22.58 -20.35
C ASP A 140 2.67 -23.96 -19.76
N GLU A 141 3.08 -24.27 -18.52
CA GLU A 141 2.78 -25.54 -17.84
C GLU A 141 1.85 -25.40 -16.63
N GLY A 142 1.25 -24.22 -16.43
CA GLY A 142 0.26 -24.00 -15.39
C GLY A 142 0.49 -22.75 -14.56
N LEU A 143 -0.09 -22.74 -13.36
CA LEU A 143 -0.16 -21.58 -12.48
C LEU A 143 0.82 -21.71 -11.32
N VAL A 144 1.62 -20.68 -11.09
CA VAL A 144 2.54 -20.55 -9.96
C VAL A 144 2.03 -19.45 -9.03
N HIS A 145 2.22 -19.63 -7.71
CA HIS A 145 1.92 -18.63 -6.70
C HIS A 145 3.17 -18.31 -5.89
N ILE A 146 3.59 -17.04 -5.90
CA ILE A 146 4.69 -16.53 -5.07
C ILE A 146 4.08 -15.68 -3.97
N ARG A 147 4.39 -15.96 -2.69
CA ARG A 147 3.97 -15.14 -1.55
C ARG A 147 5.17 -14.41 -0.96
N PHE A 148 5.08 -13.09 -0.81
CA PHE A 148 6.17 -12.27 -0.27
C PHE A 148 6.05 -12.02 1.25
N SER A 149 4.98 -12.51 1.90
CA SER A 149 4.78 -12.44 3.36
C SER A 149 5.65 -13.41 4.18
N GLU A 150 6.63 -14.06 3.55
CA GLU A 150 7.50 -15.05 4.18
C GLU A 150 8.85 -14.47 4.65
N LYS A 151 8.99 -13.15 4.87
CA LYS A 151 10.26 -12.52 5.26
C LYS A 151 11.02 -13.31 6.34
N PRO A 152 10.40 -13.83 7.43
CA PRO A 152 11.11 -14.70 8.40
C PRO A 152 11.56 -16.05 7.82
N VAL A 153 10.72 -16.71 7.02
CA VAL A 153 11.00 -18.01 6.39
C VAL A 153 12.06 -17.89 5.29
N LEU A 154 12.01 -16.83 4.49
CA LEU A 154 13.00 -16.50 3.47
C LEU A 154 14.33 -16.11 4.12
N THR A 155 14.31 -15.26 5.16
CA THR A 155 15.51 -14.91 5.94
C THR A 155 16.17 -16.14 6.53
N ALA A 156 15.40 -17.12 7.03
CA ALA A 156 15.93 -18.37 7.55
C ALA A 156 16.56 -19.28 6.47
N LYS A 157 16.05 -19.24 5.23
CA LYS A 157 16.54 -20.03 4.10
C LYS A 157 17.75 -19.40 3.39
N LEU A 158 18.02 -18.12 3.60
CA LEU A 158 19.14 -17.42 2.97
C LEU A 158 20.49 -17.86 3.56
N GLN A 159 21.41 -18.29 2.69
CA GLN A 159 22.78 -18.69 3.06
C GLN A 159 23.66 -17.48 3.39
N SER A 160 23.41 -16.33 2.73
CA SER A 160 24.22 -15.11 2.88
C SER A 160 23.91 -14.37 4.19
N ALA A 161 24.90 -14.23 5.06
CA ALA A 161 24.78 -13.46 6.30
C ALA A 161 24.55 -11.96 6.04
N THR A 162 25.12 -11.42 4.97
CA THR A 162 24.97 -10.00 4.58
C THR A 162 23.55 -9.69 4.12
N VAL A 163 22.96 -10.54 3.27
CA VAL A 163 21.58 -10.36 2.80
C VAL A 163 20.58 -10.55 3.95
N ARG A 164 20.82 -11.53 4.84
CA ARG A 164 20.03 -11.69 6.06
C ARG A 164 20.08 -10.45 6.95
N SER A 165 21.27 -9.89 7.14
CA SER A 165 21.44 -8.66 7.94
C SER A 165 20.76 -7.46 7.28
N ALA A 166 20.81 -7.34 5.96
CA ALA A 166 20.13 -6.28 5.22
C ALA A 166 18.60 -6.39 5.32
N LEU A 167 18.03 -7.59 5.13
CA LEU A 167 16.58 -7.83 5.25
C LEU A 167 16.07 -7.69 6.70
N ALA A 168 16.88 -8.09 7.68
CA ALA A 168 16.59 -7.89 9.11
C ALA A 168 16.83 -6.44 9.58
N SER A 169 17.54 -5.63 8.79
CA SER A 169 17.89 -4.26 9.18
C SER A 169 16.83 -3.22 8.85
N GLU A 170 15.90 -3.51 7.93
CA GLU A 170 14.80 -2.58 7.64
C GLU A 170 13.86 -2.48 8.84
N LYS A 171 13.99 -1.39 9.59
CA LYS A 171 13.13 -1.05 10.71
C LYS A 171 11.88 -0.34 10.20
N ARG A 172 10.71 -0.89 10.51
CA ARG A 172 9.43 -0.28 10.18
C ARG A 172 8.62 -0.07 11.45
N ALA A 173 7.71 0.88 11.40
CA ALA A 173 6.77 1.14 12.47
C ALA A 173 5.47 1.72 11.91
N ALA A 174 4.35 1.21 12.38
CA ALA A 174 3.02 1.74 12.09
C ALA A 174 2.18 1.77 13.36
N ILE A 175 1.31 2.77 13.46
CA ILE A 175 0.29 2.90 14.50
C ILE A 175 -1.06 2.94 13.79
N ILE A 176 -1.94 2.01 14.11
CA ILE A 176 -3.33 2.02 13.64
C ILE A 176 -4.22 2.28 14.84
N VAL A 177 -5.08 3.30 14.78
CA VAL A 177 -6.02 3.64 15.85
C VAL A 177 -7.45 3.43 15.37
N GLN A 178 -8.15 2.49 16.02
CA GLN A 178 -9.53 2.13 15.73
C GLN A 178 -10.39 2.28 17.01
N PRO A 179 -10.97 3.47 17.24
CA PRO A 179 -11.88 3.71 18.33
C PRO A 179 -13.28 3.14 18.09
N ARG A 180 -14.07 3.11 19.16
CA ARG A 180 -15.51 2.84 19.08
C ARG A 180 -16.22 4.04 18.47
N GLY A 181 -17.04 3.82 17.44
CA GLY A 181 -17.80 4.86 16.76
C GLY A 181 -19.05 5.31 17.51
N GLY A 182 -19.69 4.36 18.21
CA GLY A 182 -20.97 4.56 18.90
C GLY A 182 -21.55 3.26 19.45
N ASP A 183 -22.85 3.31 19.72
CA ASP A 183 -23.64 2.13 20.10
C ASP A 183 -24.15 1.32 18.89
N ASP A 184 -24.03 1.86 17.68
CA ASP A 184 -24.38 1.14 16.46
C ASP A 184 -23.28 0.15 16.06
N GLU A 185 -23.54 -1.14 16.27
CA GLU A 185 -22.60 -2.21 15.94
C GLU A 185 -22.32 -2.30 14.43
N LYS A 186 -23.24 -1.88 13.56
CA LYS A 186 -22.97 -1.86 12.11
C LYS A 186 -21.86 -0.87 11.79
N GLN A 187 -21.93 0.33 12.35
CA GLN A 187 -20.89 1.35 12.18
C GLN A 187 -19.56 0.87 12.76
N ASN A 188 -19.57 0.28 13.95
CA ASN A 188 -18.36 -0.24 14.58
C ASN A 188 -17.73 -1.38 13.73
N LEU A 189 -18.56 -2.24 13.14
CA LEU A 189 -18.10 -3.28 12.21
C LEU A 189 -17.44 -2.68 10.97
N THR A 190 -18.03 -1.63 10.39
CA THR A 190 -17.44 -0.90 9.25
C THR A 190 -16.04 -0.36 9.60
N PHE A 191 -15.88 0.33 10.73
CA PHE A 191 -14.58 0.87 11.15
C PHE A 191 -13.55 -0.22 11.44
N ARG A 192 -13.99 -1.33 12.04
CA ARG A 192 -13.14 -2.51 12.24
C ARG A 192 -12.63 -3.08 10.93
N GLN A 193 -13.51 -3.29 9.95
CA GLN A 193 -13.12 -3.82 8.63
C GLN A 193 -12.12 -2.89 7.93
N MET A 194 -12.35 -1.57 7.99
CA MET A 194 -11.44 -0.58 7.41
C MET A 194 -10.06 -0.57 8.10
N ALA A 195 -10.01 -0.69 9.43
CA ALA A 195 -8.75 -0.77 10.17
C ALA A 195 -8.02 -2.10 9.94
N ALA A 196 -8.74 -3.23 9.97
CA ALA A 196 -8.21 -4.55 9.65
C ALA A 196 -7.62 -4.59 8.23
N TYR A 197 -8.28 -3.95 7.27
CA TYR A 197 -7.76 -3.86 5.91
C TYR A 197 -6.44 -3.08 5.83
N ALA A 198 -6.28 -2.01 6.64
CA ALA A 198 -5.01 -1.30 6.77
C ALA A 198 -3.93 -2.22 7.35
N TYR A 199 -4.22 -2.95 8.43
CA TYR A 199 -3.33 -3.93 9.05
C TYR A 199 -2.86 -4.99 8.05
N GLN A 200 -3.79 -5.68 7.39
CA GLN A 200 -3.50 -6.70 6.39
C GLN A 200 -2.68 -6.14 5.22
N THR A 201 -2.85 -4.87 4.88
CA THR A 201 -2.06 -4.23 3.82
C THR A 201 -0.62 -4.00 4.27
N LEU A 202 -0.40 -3.62 5.53
CA LEU A 202 0.94 -3.51 6.08
C LEU A 202 1.63 -4.88 6.12
N VAL A 203 0.92 -5.92 6.57
CA VAL A 203 1.43 -7.31 6.57
C VAL A 203 1.74 -7.80 5.14
N ALA A 204 0.86 -7.56 4.18
CA ALA A 204 1.09 -7.84 2.76
C ALA A 204 2.32 -7.09 2.21
N ARG A 205 2.66 -5.95 2.82
CA ARG A 205 3.85 -5.14 2.52
C ARG A 205 5.00 -5.45 3.49
N GLY A 206 5.01 -6.63 4.08
CA GLY A 206 6.11 -7.17 4.86
C GLY A 206 6.36 -6.48 6.20
N TYR A 207 5.37 -5.77 6.76
CA TYR A 207 5.42 -5.41 8.18
C TYR A 207 5.17 -6.67 9.01
N ASP A 208 6.03 -6.90 10.01
CA ASP A 208 5.79 -7.91 11.03
C ASP A 208 4.79 -7.39 12.07
N ASN A 209 4.10 -8.28 12.79
CA ASN A 209 3.11 -7.87 13.81
C ASN A 209 3.73 -6.95 14.87
N ASP A 210 4.99 -7.21 15.27
CA ASP A 210 5.67 -6.38 16.25
C ASP A 210 6.10 -5.01 15.69
N GLU A 211 5.96 -4.76 14.38
CA GLU A 211 6.17 -3.47 13.72
C GLU A 211 4.87 -2.67 13.55
N ILE A 212 3.72 -3.22 13.99
CA ILE A 212 2.42 -2.57 13.91
C ILE A 212 1.81 -2.49 15.31
N TYR A 213 1.57 -1.27 15.80
CA TYR A 213 0.79 -1.04 17.01
C TYR A 213 -0.68 -0.87 16.64
N PHE A 214 -1.50 -1.90 16.81
CA PHE A 214 -2.93 -1.86 16.45
C PHE A 214 -3.80 -1.53 17.68
N LEU A 215 -4.01 -0.24 17.91
CA LEU A 215 -4.78 0.27 19.04
C LEU A 215 -6.29 0.20 18.76
N SER A 216 -6.95 -0.82 19.31
CA SER A 216 -8.42 -1.01 19.25
C SER A 216 -9.05 -0.97 20.64
N TYR A 217 -10.29 -0.47 20.72
CA TYR A 217 -11.11 -0.57 21.94
C TYR A 217 -11.56 -2.00 22.24
N ARG A 218 -11.48 -2.92 21.26
CA ARG A 218 -11.86 -4.32 21.41
C ARG A 218 -10.63 -5.21 21.55
N PRO A 219 -10.48 -5.94 22.67
CA PRO A 219 -9.38 -6.90 22.84
C PRO A 219 -9.51 -8.12 21.92
N ASP A 220 -10.71 -8.44 21.45
CA ASP A 220 -11.04 -9.61 20.64
C ASP A 220 -11.15 -9.28 19.13
N ALA A 221 -10.51 -8.20 18.69
CA ALA A 221 -10.55 -7.82 17.28
C ALA A 221 -9.84 -8.87 16.41
N ASP A 222 -10.56 -9.39 15.42
CA ASP A 222 -10.02 -10.13 14.28
C ASP A 222 -9.58 -9.11 13.22
N VAL A 223 -8.26 -8.97 13.06
CA VAL A 223 -7.61 -8.08 12.10
C VAL A 223 -7.06 -8.84 10.89
N SER A 224 -6.77 -10.14 11.04
CA SER A 224 -6.30 -11.01 9.97
C SER A 224 -7.42 -11.43 9.01
N GLY A 225 -8.67 -11.43 9.49
CA GLY A 225 -9.87 -11.83 8.74
C GLY A 225 -10.10 -13.33 8.70
N ASP A 226 -9.47 -14.10 9.60
CA ASP A 226 -9.59 -15.56 9.67
C ASP A 226 -10.69 -16.05 10.62
N PHE A 227 -11.50 -15.12 11.16
CA PHE A 227 -12.55 -15.35 12.14
C PHE A 227 -12.03 -15.81 13.52
N VAL A 228 -10.75 -15.62 13.80
CA VAL A 228 -10.11 -15.88 15.09
C VAL A 228 -9.63 -14.55 15.68
N ALA A 229 -9.72 -14.41 17.00
CA ALA A 229 -9.19 -13.22 17.67
C ALA A 229 -7.66 -13.20 17.58
N ASP A 230 -7.09 -12.08 17.11
CA ASP A 230 -5.64 -11.97 16.90
C ASP A 230 -4.92 -11.52 18.18
N HIS A 231 -4.62 -12.50 19.03
CA HIS A 231 -4.07 -12.31 20.38
C HIS A 231 -2.76 -11.50 20.43
N TYR A 232 -1.98 -11.52 19.35
CA TYR A 232 -0.66 -10.88 19.25
C TYR A 232 -0.61 -9.66 18.33
N ALA A 233 -1.74 -9.29 17.73
CA ALA A 233 -1.80 -8.20 16.78
C ALA A 233 -2.53 -6.97 17.33
N VAL A 234 -3.29 -7.10 18.42
CA VAL A 234 -4.15 -6.04 18.97
C VAL A 234 -3.55 -5.45 20.24
N ASP A 235 -3.07 -4.22 20.13
CA ASP A 235 -2.49 -3.41 21.22
C ASP A 235 -3.57 -2.51 21.83
N GLY A 236 -4.60 -3.12 22.40
CA GLY A 236 -5.74 -2.42 22.99
C GLY A 236 -5.44 -1.88 24.41
N PRO A 237 -6.27 -0.94 24.91
CA PRO A 237 -6.17 -0.47 26.30
C PRO A 237 -6.43 -1.56 27.35
N VAL A 238 -7.03 -2.67 26.91
CA VAL A 238 -7.14 -3.95 27.60
C VAL A 238 -6.78 -5.01 26.56
N THR A 239 -5.86 -5.90 26.90
CA THR A 239 -5.48 -7.04 26.06
C THR A 239 -6.50 -8.18 26.15
N LEU A 240 -6.47 -9.11 25.19
CA LEU A 240 -7.32 -10.29 25.24
C LEU A 240 -7.07 -11.15 26.49
N THR A 241 -5.82 -11.23 26.94
CA THR A 241 -5.44 -11.92 28.18
C THR A 241 -6.02 -11.24 29.41
N GLU A 242 -5.93 -9.91 29.51
CA GLU A 242 -6.52 -9.17 30.65
C GLU A 242 -8.04 -9.28 30.66
N SER A 243 -8.67 -9.24 29.49
CA SER A 243 -10.11 -9.45 29.32
C SER A 243 -10.55 -10.85 29.76
N ALA A 244 -9.81 -11.88 29.36
CA ALA A 244 -10.03 -13.25 29.80
C ALA A 244 -9.87 -13.42 31.33
N ASN A 245 -9.05 -12.58 31.95
CA ASN A 245 -8.86 -12.51 33.41
C ASN A 245 -9.85 -11.57 34.13
N GLY A 246 -10.90 -11.10 33.44
CA GLY A 246 -12.00 -10.32 34.04
C GLY A 246 -11.84 -8.80 33.98
N THR A 247 -10.78 -8.28 33.34
CA THR A 247 -10.64 -6.83 33.13
C THR A 247 -11.61 -6.39 32.04
N LYS A 248 -12.53 -5.49 32.38
CA LYS A 248 -13.52 -5.02 31.42
C LYS A 248 -12.88 -4.14 30.34
N ALA A 249 -13.12 -4.48 29.07
CA ALA A 249 -12.73 -3.64 27.94
C ALA A 249 -13.29 -2.20 28.09
N ARG A 250 -12.50 -1.22 27.63
CA ARG A 250 -12.82 0.21 27.71
C ARG A 250 -12.46 0.92 26.41
N ASP A 251 -13.03 2.11 26.23
CA ASP A 251 -12.71 2.95 25.09
C ASP A 251 -11.27 3.50 25.17
N ILE A 252 -10.77 3.95 24.02
CA ILE A 252 -9.44 4.51 23.84
C ILE A 252 -9.41 5.93 24.42
N THR A 253 -8.31 6.27 25.09
CA THR A 253 -8.00 7.60 25.62
C THR A 253 -6.82 8.23 24.88
N VAL A 254 -6.62 9.54 25.07
CA VAL A 254 -5.43 10.24 24.54
C VAL A 254 -4.13 9.65 25.10
N ALA A 255 -4.15 9.08 26.31
CA ALA A 255 -2.99 8.44 26.91
C ALA A 255 -2.61 7.14 26.19
N ASP A 256 -3.59 6.36 25.73
CA ASP A 256 -3.33 5.12 24.99
C ASP A 256 -2.69 5.44 23.62
N VAL A 257 -3.14 6.51 22.93
CA VAL A 257 -2.50 6.97 21.69
C VAL A 257 -1.07 7.46 21.95
N ARG A 258 -0.83 8.15 23.08
CA ARG A 258 0.52 8.57 23.47
C ARG A 258 1.43 7.37 23.70
N ALA A 259 0.94 6.34 24.38
CA ALA A 259 1.69 5.11 24.61
C ALA A 259 2.10 4.44 23.29
N ALA A 260 1.24 4.47 22.26
CA ALA A 260 1.60 3.98 20.93
C ALA A 260 2.75 4.81 20.29
N PHE A 261 2.78 6.13 20.47
CA PHE A 261 3.92 6.95 20.03
C PHE A 261 5.19 6.65 20.83
N ASP A 262 5.08 6.45 22.15
CA ASP A 262 6.21 6.08 23.00
C ASP A 262 6.79 4.71 22.61
N TRP A 263 5.93 3.74 22.27
CA TRP A 263 6.33 2.47 21.65
C TRP A 263 7.10 2.70 20.34
N ALA A 264 6.62 3.58 19.47
CA ALA A 264 7.29 3.89 18.21
C ALA A 264 8.66 4.55 18.42
N VAL A 265 8.83 5.36 19.47
CA VAL A 265 10.15 5.87 19.89
C VAL A 265 11.06 4.71 20.29
N GLY A 266 10.55 3.73 21.03
CA GLY A 266 11.30 2.53 21.44
C GLY A 266 11.80 1.67 20.28
N LYS A 267 11.13 1.71 19.12
CA LYS A 267 11.60 1.04 17.88
C LYS A 267 12.82 1.72 17.24
N GLY A 268 13.14 2.95 17.64
CA GLY A 268 14.24 3.74 17.09
C GLY A 268 13.87 4.38 15.74
N LYS A 269 14.89 4.77 14.95
CA LYS A 269 14.65 5.39 13.64
C LYS A 269 14.28 4.34 12.60
N PRO A 270 13.04 4.36 12.06
CA PRO A 270 12.68 3.46 10.98
C PRO A 270 13.33 3.90 9.66
N ASP A 271 13.63 2.94 8.80
CA ASP A 271 14.16 3.17 7.45
C ASP A 271 13.08 3.72 6.51
N GLN A 272 11.82 3.49 6.86
CA GLN A 272 10.64 4.06 6.22
C GLN A 272 9.94 5.06 7.15
N PRO A 273 9.09 5.98 6.63
CA PRO A 273 8.31 6.86 7.50
C PRO A 273 7.45 6.08 8.51
N LEU A 274 7.30 6.60 9.72
CA LEU A 274 6.27 6.13 10.65
C LEU A 274 4.91 6.36 10.02
N LEU A 275 4.10 5.31 9.92
CA LEU A 275 2.71 5.41 9.47
C LEU A 275 1.80 5.59 10.70
N PHE A 276 1.05 6.68 10.75
CA PHE A 276 -0.04 6.87 11.71
C PHE A 276 -1.36 6.83 10.95
N ILE A 277 -2.21 5.85 11.26
CA ILE A 277 -3.48 5.62 10.57
C ILE A 277 -4.60 5.72 11.60
N PHE A 278 -5.55 6.61 11.38
CA PHE A 278 -6.75 6.72 12.21
C PHE A 278 -7.98 6.35 11.38
N VAL A 279 -8.84 5.48 11.94
CA VAL A 279 -10.09 5.04 11.30
C VAL A 279 -11.25 5.23 12.26
N GLY A 280 -12.06 6.26 12.05
CA GLY A 280 -13.20 6.51 12.93
C GLY A 280 -13.89 7.85 12.67
N LEU A 281 -14.57 8.35 13.70
CA LEU A 281 -15.27 9.63 13.62
C LEU A 281 -14.34 10.78 14.01
N GLY A 282 -14.70 11.98 13.54
CA GLY A 282 -14.00 13.22 13.86
C GLY A 282 -14.93 14.42 13.80
N THR A 283 -14.42 15.50 14.34
CA THR A 283 -14.99 16.85 14.29
C THR A 283 -14.04 17.76 13.52
N GLU A 284 -14.35 19.05 13.40
CA GLU A 284 -13.45 19.99 12.72
C GLU A 284 -12.09 20.17 13.42
N ASP A 285 -11.98 19.84 14.71
CA ASP A 285 -10.75 20.07 15.49
C ASP A 285 -10.17 18.79 16.14
N SER A 286 -10.92 17.69 16.16
CA SER A 286 -10.53 16.49 16.90
C SER A 286 -10.96 15.18 16.28
N LEU A 287 -10.19 14.13 16.55
CA LEU A 287 -10.49 12.73 16.28
C LEU A 287 -11.23 12.15 17.49
N LYS A 288 -12.37 11.47 17.29
CA LYS A 288 -13.11 10.86 18.41
C LYS A 288 -12.46 9.54 18.81
N LEU A 289 -12.04 9.42 20.07
CA LEU A 289 -11.45 8.19 20.62
C LEU A 289 -12.48 7.32 21.36
N SER A 290 -13.55 7.95 21.85
CA SER A 290 -14.72 7.28 22.39
C SER A 290 -16.00 7.98 21.94
N PRO A 291 -17.14 7.29 21.97
CA PRO A 291 -18.44 7.91 21.71
C PRO A 291 -18.87 8.88 22.83
N PHE A 292 -18.28 8.78 24.02
CA PHE A 292 -18.77 9.45 25.24
C PHE A 292 -17.87 10.55 25.82
N GLY A 293 -16.77 10.93 25.15
CA GLY A 293 -16.12 12.20 25.48
C GLY A 293 -14.67 12.36 25.08
N ASP A 294 -13.89 11.28 25.08
CA ASP A 294 -12.47 11.36 24.72
C ASP A 294 -12.29 11.67 23.24
N THR A 295 -11.57 12.75 22.98
CA THR A 295 -11.17 13.16 21.63
C THR A 295 -9.72 13.58 21.63
N LEU A 296 -8.99 13.26 20.57
CA LEU A 296 -7.62 13.72 20.33
C LEU A 296 -7.68 14.96 19.45
N LYS A 297 -7.31 16.13 19.99
CA LYS A 297 -7.26 17.34 19.18
C LYS A 297 -6.16 17.25 18.13
N GLY A 298 -6.35 17.89 16.98
CA GLY A 298 -5.32 17.97 15.94
C GLY A 298 -4.02 18.59 16.45
N SER A 299 -4.10 19.55 17.38
CA SER A 299 -2.93 20.15 18.04
C SER A 299 -2.20 19.20 19.00
N GLU A 300 -2.92 18.29 19.66
CA GLU A 300 -2.33 17.26 20.52
C GLU A 300 -1.61 16.21 19.67
N LEU A 301 -2.24 15.74 18.59
CA LEU A 301 -1.60 14.85 17.62
C LEU A 301 -0.35 15.50 17.01
N ASN A 302 -0.43 16.79 16.65
CA ASN A 302 0.72 17.55 16.16
C ASN A 302 1.90 17.54 17.16
N THR A 303 1.58 17.69 18.44
CA THR A 303 2.57 17.66 19.53
C THR A 303 3.18 16.27 19.68
N MET A 304 2.36 15.21 19.65
CA MET A 304 2.86 13.82 19.71
C MET A 304 3.81 13.50 18.54
N ILE A 305 3.44 13.87 17.32
CA ILE A 305 4.31 13.71 16.14
C ILE A 305 5.60 14.51 16.30
N GLY A 306 5.52 15.74 16.84
CA GLY A 306 6.70 16.56 17.11
C GLY A 306 7.65 15.93 18.12
N ASN A 307 7.11 15.42 19.23
CA ASN A 307 7.88 14.73 20.26
C ASN A 307 8.54 13.46 19.71
N TYR A 308 7.83 12.68 18.89
CA TYR A 308 8.39 11.52 18.21
C TYR A 308 9.56 11.91 17.28
N GLN A 309 9.38 12.93 16.43
CA GLN A 309 10.44 13.39 15.52
C GLN A 309 11.65 14.00 16.25
N GLN A 310 11.44 14.54 17.45
CA GLN A 310 12.52 15.04 18.31
C GLN A 310 13.30 13.88 18.94
N ALA A 311 12.60 12.87 19.47
CA ALA A 311 13.22 11.69 20.06
C ALA A 311 13.91 10.81 19.01
N VAL A 312 13.35 10.76 17.80
CA VAL A 312 13.83 9.97 16.66
C VAL A 312 14.29 10.92 15.56
N SER A 313 15.51 11.44 15.70
CA SER A 313 16.02 12.55 14.89
C SER A 313 15.90 12.32 13.38
N GLY A 314 15.17 13.24 12.73
CA GLY A 314 14.95 13.22 11.28
C GLY A 314 13.96 12.15 10.81
N ALA A 315 13.14 11.59 11.70
CA ALA A 315 12.06 10.69 11.31
C ALA A 315 11.03 11.40 10.42
N LYS A 316 10.60 10.68 9.38
CA LYS A 316 9.48 11.07 8.52
C LYS A 316 8.20 10.46 9.09
N VAL A 317 7.09 11.18 8.99
CA VAL A 317 5.78 10.67 9.44
C VAL A 317 4.75 10.86 8.34
N ILE A 318 3.97 9.82 8.07
CA ILE A 318 2.81 9.87 7.19
C ILE A 318 1.57 9.69 8.07
N THR A 319 0.70 10.69 8.08
CA THR A 319 -0.57 10.68 8.82
C THR A 319 -1.72 10.45 7.85
N MET A 320 -2.44 9.35 8.05
CA MET A 320 -3.62 8.94 7.28
C MET A 320 -4.86 9.04 8.16
N LEU A 321 -5.80 9.93 7.80
CA LEU A 321 -7.02 10.16 8.56
C LEU A 321 -8.24 9.75 7.74
N GLU A 322 -8.83 8.62 8.12
CA GLU A 322 -10.08 8.11 7.59
C GLU A 322 -11.22 8.54 8.50
N THR A 323 -11.66 9.78 8.32
CA THR A 323 -12.58 10.48 9.22
C THR A 323 -13.28 11.63 8.50
N PRO A 324 -14.50 12.03 8.93
CA PRO A 324 -15.04 13.35 8.64
C PRO A 324 -14.05 14.48 9.00
N TYR A 325 -14.08 15.56 8.22
CA TYR A 325 -13.33 16.80 8.46
C TYR A 325 -11.79 16.66 8.49
N ALA A 326 -11.22 15.64 7.84
CA ALA A 326 -9.78 15.36 7.88
C ALA A 326 -8.93 16.59 7.47
N ALA A 327 -9.31 17.33 6.43
CA ALA A 327 -8.57 18.53 6.02
C ALA A 327 -8.61 19.68 7.04
N LYS A 328 -9.66 19.78 7.87
CA LYS A 328 -9.72 20.77 8.95
C LYS A 328 -8.72 20.42 10.06
N ILE A 329 -8.63 19.14 10.39
CA ILE A 329 -7.66 18.62 11.37
C ILE A 329 -6.22 18.81 10.86
N PHE A 330 -5.96 18.63 9.55
CA PHE A 330 -4.64 18.91 8.96
C PHE A 330 -4.18 20.35 9.14
N GLY A 331 -5.10 21.32 9.19
CA GLY A 331 -4.77 22.70 9.52
C GLY A 331 -4.17 22.90 10.93
N LYS A 332 -4.19 21.85 11.77
CA LYS A 332 -3.61 21.83 13.12
C LYS A 332 -2.32 21.01 13.21
N ILE A 333 -1.97 20.27 12.15
CA ILE A 333 -0.78 19.41 12.09
C ILE A 333 0.23 20.06 11.15
N PHE A 334 1.30 20.61 11.71
CA PHE A 334 2.32 21.38 10.99
C PHE A 334 3.73 20.97 11.42
N GLY A 335 4.68 21.08 10.51
CA GLY A 335 6.07 20.70 10.74
C GLY A 335 6.71 20.11 9.49
N GLN A 336 8.03 19.94 9.53
CA GLN A 336 8.78 19.34 8.43
C GLN A 336 8.73 17.81 8.47
N ASN A 337 9.05 17.17 7.35
CA ASN A 337 9.10 15.71 7.21
C ASN A 337 7.77 15.00 7.52
N ARG A 338 6.65 15.63 7.16
CA ARG A 338 5.30 15.10 7.36
C ARG A 338 4.53 15.06 6.05
N ILE A 339 3.81 13.97 5.81
CA ILE A 339 2.84 13.83 4.73
C ILE A 339 1.47 13.61 5.38
N LEU A 340 0.46 14.37 4.96
CA LEU A 340 -0.89 14.30 5.49
C LEU A 340 -1.85 13.84 4.39
N ILE A 341 -2.65 12.82 4.69
CA ILE A 341 -3.54 12.15 3.74
C ILE A 341 -4.87 11.94 4.42
N GLY A 342 -5.96 12.41 3.84
CA GLY A 342 -7.29 12.34 4.46
C GLY A 342 -8.35 11.87 3.50
N SER A 343 -9.34 11.15 4.02
CA SER A 343 -10.51 10.70 3.26
C SER A 343 -11.46 11.82 2.88
N THR A 344 -11.40 12.96 3.58
CA THR A 344 -12.32 14.09 3.40
C THR A 344 -11.63 15.44 3.33
N ASN A 345 -12.30 16.38 2.67
CA ASN A 345 -11.97 17.81 2.72
C ASN A 345 -12.53 18.43 4.02
N THR A 346 -13.30 19.51 3.91
CA THR A 346 -14.00 20.13 5.05
C THR A 346 -15.39 19.53 5.32
N GLY A 347 -15.79 18.49 4.57
CA GLY A 347 -17.10 17.86 4.65
C GLY A 347 -17.12 16.57 5.46
N ARG A 348 -18.27 15.88 5.41
CA ARG A 348 -18.47 14.55 6.02
C ARG A 348 -17.93 13.45 5.11
N ALA A 349 -17.50 12.35 5.74
CA ALA A 349 -17.16 11.12 5.02
C ALA A 349 -18.43 10.31 4.72
N ASN A 350 -18.51 9.72 3.53
CA ASN A 350 -19.56 8.77 3.17
C ASN A 350 -18.91 7.41 2.93
N TYR A 351 -19.48 6.36 3.53
CA TYR A 351 -19.02 4.99 3.41
C TYR A 351 -20.18 4.09 2.96
N ASP A 352 -19.87 3.01 2.25
CA ASP A 352 -20.80 1.90 2.10
C ASP A 352 -20.92 1.13 3.44
N ALA A 353 -22.00 0.37 3.61
CA ALA A 353 -22.30 -0.31 4.88
C ALA A 353 -21.21 -1.31 5.33
N MET A 354 -20.37 -1.76 4.40
CA MET A 354 -19.29 -2.72 4.66
C MET A 354 -17.89 -2.06 4.63
N GLY A 355 -17.78 -0.74 4.42
CA GLY A 355 -16.50 -0.04 4.39
C GLY A 355 -15.55 -0.50 3.27
N MET A 356 -16.06 -1.28 2.31
CA MET A 356 -15.29 -1.77 1.18
C MET A 356 -14.97 -0.65 0.19
N ILE A 357 -15.79 0.41 0.18
CA ILE A 357 -15.62 1.63 -0.60
C ILE A 357 -15.28 2.78 0.38
N SER A 358 -14.19 2.60 1.13
CA SER A 358 -13.57 3.67 1.92
C SER A 358 -12.31 4.22 1.23
N PHE A 359 -11.86 5.41 1.61
CA PHE A 359 -10.65 5.98 1.01
C PHE A 359 -9.43 5.09 1.31
N ASN A 360 -9.27 4.65 2.55
CA ASN A 360 -8.25 3.69 2.97
C ASN A 360 -8.35 2.40 2.17
N SER A 361 -9.53 1.77 2.06
CA SER A 361 -9.70 0.54 1.29
C SER A 361 -9.29 0.73 -0.17
N LEU A 362 -9.65 1.85 -0.79
CA LEU A 362 -9.29 2.15 -2.18
C LEU A 362 -7.80 2.51 -2.37
N LEU A 363 -7.23 3.25 -1.43
CA LEU A 363 -5.81 3.61 -1.43
C LEU A 363 -4.96 2.36 -1.22
N PHE A 364 -5.27 1.56 -0.20
CA PHE A 364 -4.56 0.33 0.12
C PHE A 364 -4.77 -0.75 -0.95
N ASN A 365 -5.96 -0.92 -1.54
CA ASN A 365 -6.15 -1.81 -2.71
C ASN A 365 -5.24 -1.40 -3.88
N SER A 366 -5.09 -0.08 -4.11
CA SER A 366 -4.19 0.42 -5.15
C SER A 366 -2.72 0.12 -4.80
N LEU A 367 -2.34 0.28 -3.53
CA LEU A 367 -0.99 -0.05 -3.05
C LEU A 367 -0.71 -1.57 -3.08
N ARG A 368 -1.72 -2.43 -2.85
CA ARG A 368 -1.61 -3.89 -2.98
C ARG A 368 -1.52 -4.35 -4.43
N SER A 369 -2.12 -3.61 -5.37
CA SER A 369 -2.04 -3.89 -6.81
C SER A 369 -0.79 -3.29 -7.48
N GLY A 370 0.21 -2.88 -6.70
CA GLY A 370 1.49 -2.38 -7.20
C GLY A 370 1.45 -0.98 -7.80
N LYS A 371 0.36 -0.22 -7.64
CA LYS A 371 0.34 1.19 -8.06
C LYS A 371 1.14 2.02 -7.07
N ILE A 372 2.07 2.83 -7.58
CA ILE A 372 2.80 3.76 -6.71
C ILE A 372 1.85 4.81 -6.13
N PHE A 373 2.18 5.26 -4.92
CA PHE A 373 1.34 6.11 -4.09
C PHE A 373 0.76 7.34 -4.84
N MET A 374 1.57 8.02 -5.67
CA MET A 374 1.14 9.21 -6.40
C MET A 374 0.18 8.96 -7.57
N MET A 375 0.16 7.75 -8.17
CA MET A 375 -0.78 7.42 -9.25
C MET A 375 -2.22 7.50 -8.77
N ARG A 376 -2.48 7.17 -7.50
CA ARG A 376 -3.85 7.13 -6.99
C ARG A 376 -4.46 8.51 -6.81
N PHE A 377 -3.68 9.50 -6.39
CA PHE A 377 -4.18 10.88 -6.23
C PHE A 377 -4.46 11.59 -7.57
N ARG A 378 -3.99 11.04 -8.69
CA ARG A 378 -4.22 11.58 -10.04
C ARG A 378 -5.40 10.94 -10.77
N GLN A 379 -5.95 9.83 -10.26
CA GLN A 379 -7.11 9.18 -10.89
C GLN A 379 -8.41 9.74 -10.29
N PRO A 380 -9.32 10.32 -11.10
CA PRO A 380 -10.65 10.67 -10.61
C PRO A 380 -11.34 9.40 -10.10
N LEU A 381 -11.90 9.46 -8.89
CA LEU A 381 -12.82 8.44 -8.40
C LEU A 381 -13.98 8.36 -9.41
N ARG A 382 -14.16 7.19 -10.02
CA ARG A 382 -15.26 6.93 -10.96
C ARG A 382 -16.58 6.76 -10.23
#